data_AF-A0A932MEZ9-F1
#
_entry.id   AF-A0A932MEZ9-F1
#
_cell.length_a   1.000
_cell.length_b   1.000
_cell.length_c   1.000
_cell.angle_alpha   90.00
_cell.angle_beta   90.00
_cell.angle_gamma   90.00
#
_symmetry.space_group_name_H-M   'P 1'
#
loop_
_entity.id
_entity.type
_entity.pdbx_description
1 polymer ?
#
loop_
_entity_poly.entity_id
_entity_poly.type
_entity_poly.pdbx_seq_one_letter_code
_entity_poly.pdbx_strand_id
1 'polypeptide(L)' 'MATPAVWQFYLRRLHSLTGIFPIGVFLLEHFFGNAFATRGPEAYNRYVE' A
#
# COMPACT_ATOMS: atom_id res chain seq x y z
N MET A 1 22.98 22.92 -10.30
CA MET A 1 22.77 22.61 -8.86
C MET A 1 21.33 22.91 -8.53
N ALA A 2 20.51 21.90 -8.19
CA ALA A 2 19.11 22.15 -7.86
C ALA A 2 19.03 23.08 -6.64
N THR A 3 18.13 24.06 -6.66
CA THR A 3 18.00 24.99 -5.54
C THR A 3 17.40 24.26 -4.33
N PRO A 4 17.71 24.70 -3.09
CA PRO A 4 17.15 24.10 -1.87
C PRO A 4 15.61 23.99 -1.89
N ALA A 5 14.93 24.93 -2.56
CA ALA A 5 13.48 24.93 -2.72
C ALA A 5 12.96 23.73 -3.56
N VAL A 6 13.68 23.37 -4.63
CA VAL A 6 13.34 22.22 -5.49
C VAL A 6 13.50 20.92 -4.72
N TRP A 7 14.59 20.77 -3.95
CA TRP A 7 14.82 19.58 -3.13
C TRP A 7 13.73 19.40 -2.06
N GLN A 8 13.38 20.48 -1.36
CA GLN A 8 12.30 20.43 -0.37
C GLN A 8 10.94 20.06 -0.97
N PHE A 9 10.65 20.51 -2.20
CA PHE A 9 9.43 20.15 -2.91
C PHE A 9 9.34 18.65 -3.17
N TYR A 10 10.41 18.02 -3.66
CA TYR A 10 10.45 16.58 -3.91
C TYR A 10 10.41 15.77 -2.62
N LEU A 11 11.14 16.17 -1.57
CA LEU A 11 11.15 15.47 -0.29
C LEU A 11 9.77 15.43 0.38
N ARG A 12 9.01 16.52 0.35
CA ARG A 12 7.64 16.52 0.90
C ARG A 12 6.73 15.55 0.15
N ARG A 13 6.84 15.51 -1.18
CA ARG A 13 6.06 14.57 -2.00
C ARG A 13 6.47 13.13 -1.76
N LEU A 14 7.77 12.86 -1.68
CA LEU A 14 8.27 11.53 -1.35
C LEU A 14 7.76 11.08 0.02
N HIS A 15 7.84 11.95 1.04
CA HIS A 15 7.34 11.64 2.38
C HIS A 15 5.84 11.30 2.36
N SER A 16 5.00 12.12 1.71
CA SER A 16 3.57 11.82 1.57
C SER A 16 3.33 10.51 0.80
N LEU A 17 4.08 10.27 -0.29
CA LEU A 17 3.99 9.04 -1.08
C LEU A 17 4.37 7.82 -0.25
N THR A 18 5.43 7.89 0.55
CA THR A 18 5.85 6.80 1.44
C THR A 18 4.86 6.52 2.56
N GLY A 19 3.98 7.47 2.91
CA GLY A 19 2.89 7.22 3.86
C GLY A 19 1.71 6.51 3.20
N ILE A 20 1.24 7.02 2.06
CA ILE A 20 0.04 6.48 1.39
C ILE A 20 0.32 5.15 0.69
N PHE A 21 1.50 4.96 0.11
CA PHE A 21 1.84 3.76 -0.64
C PHE A 21 1.77 2.46 0.18
N PRO A 22 2.44 2.33 1.35
CA PRO A 22 2.37 1.10 2.13
C PRO A 22 0.98 0.81 2.67
N ILE A 23 0.24 1.85 3.10
CA ILE A 23 -1.15 1.70 3.57
C ILE A 23 -2.05 1.24 2.42
N GLY A 24 -1.91 1.85 1.24
CA GLY A 24 -2.68 1.50 0.05
C GLY A 24 -2.45 0.05 -0.35
N VAL A 25 -1.19 -0.40 -0.42
CA VAL A 25 -0.85 -1.79 -0.75
C VAL A 25 -1.43 -2.75 0.29
N PHE A 26 -1.27 -2.46 1.58
CA PHE A 26 -1.85 -3.28 2.65
C PHE A 26 -3.37 -3.40 2.53
N LEU A 27 -4.07 -2.30 2.27
CA LEU A 27 -5.53 -2.31 2.13
C LEU A 27 -5.99 -3.08 0.90
N LEU A 28 -5.26 -2.98 -0.22
CA LEU A 28 -5.54 -3.78 -1.42
C LEU A 28 -5.44 -5.27 -1.09
N GLU A 29 -4.31 -5.72 -0.53
CA GLU A 29 -4.14 -7.11 -0.11
C GLU A 29 -5.21 -7.55 0.88
N HIS A 30 -5.53 -6.72 1.86
CA HIS A 30 -6.55 -7.03 2.87
C HIS A 30 -7.94 -7.25 2.25
N PHE A 31 -8.38 -6.36 1.35
CA PHE A 31 -9.69 -6.49 0.72
C PHE A 31 -9.73 -7.63 -0.28
N PHE A 32 -8.68 -7.82 -1.10
CA PHE A 32 -8.62 -8.93 -2.04
C PHE A 32 -8.57 -10.28 -1.31
N GLY A 33 -7.73 -10.42 -0.28
CA GLY A 33 -7.67 -11.60 0.56
C GLY A 33 -9.01 -11.91 1.23
N ASN A 34 -9.63 -10.91 1.86
CA ASN A 34 -10.94 -11.09 2.50
C ASN A 34 -12.06 -11.46 1.52
N ALA A 35 -11.98 -11.04 0.25
CA ALA A 35 -12.94 -11.47 -0.75
C ALA A 35 -12.92 -13.00 -0.94
N PHE A 36 -11.79 -13.68 -0.71
CA PHE A 36 -11.72 -15.14 -0.72
C PHE A 36 -12.39 -15.80 0.49
N ALA A 37 -12.46 -15.12 1.64
CA ALA A 37 -13.18 -15.63 2.81
C ALA A 37 -14.68 -15.82 2.55
N THR A 38 -15.26 -15.03 1.63
CA THR A 38 -16.66 -15.22 1.20
C THR A 38 -16.90 -16.56 0.49
N ARG A 39 -15.85 -17.24 0.04
CA ARG A 39 -15.89 -18.56 -0.62
C ARG A 39 -15.56 -19.71 0.34
N GLY A 40 -15.49 -19.45 1.64
CA GLY A 40 -15.19 -20.44 2.67
C GLY A 40 -13.75 -20.34 3.20
N PRO A 41 -13.48 -20.92 4.39
CA PRO A 41 -12.19 -20.80 5.07
C PRO A 41 -11.05 -21.43 4.29
N GLU A 42 -11.29 -22.51 3.53
CA GLU A 42 -10.27 -23.19 2.73
C GLU A 42 -9.79 -22.33 1.55
N ALA A 43 -10.68 -21.50 0.98
CA ALA A 43 -10.35 -20.59 -0.11
C ALA A 43 -9.48 -19.42 0.39
N TYR A 44 -9.76 -18.91 1.58
CA TYR A 44 -8.95 -17.88 2.23
C TYR A 44 -7.57 -18.42 2.65
N ASN A 45 -7.53 -19.60 3.29
CA ASN A 45 -6.26 -20.19 3.74
C ASN A 45 -5.32 -20.44 2.57
N ARG A 46 -5.81 -20.96 1.44
CA ARG A 46 -5.00 -21.11 0.21
C ARG A 46 -4.49 -19.80 -0.40
N TYR A 47 -5.11 -18.66 -0.10
CA TYR A 47 -4.66 -17.36 -0.59
C TYR A 47 -3.57 -16.76 0.31
N VAL A 48 -3.68 -16.98 1.62
CA VAL A 48 -2.81 -16.37 2.64
C VAL A 48 -1.57 -17.21 2.97
N GLU A 49 -1.69 -18.54 2.84
CA GLU A 49 -0.64 -19.53 3.10
C GLU A 49 0.25 -19.75 1.87
#